data_AF-A0A812RC65-F1
#
_entry.id   AF-A0A812RC65-F1
#
_cell.length_a   1.000
_cell.length_b   1.000
_cell.length_c   1.000
_cell.angle_alpha   90.00
_cell.angle_beta   90.00
_cell.angle_gamma   90.00
#
_symmetry.space_group_name_H-M   'P 1'
#
loop_
_entity.id
_entity.type
_entity.pdbx_description
1 polymer ?
#
loop_
_entity_poly.entity_id
_entity_poly.type
_entity_poly.pdbx_seq_one_letter_code
_entity_poly.pdbx_strand_id
1 'polypeptide(L)'
;AQNLLEELELQQIAVLLDANLSCRDLLGRRLGGMLWRFMEVIPKTPEQWSNEAYWAYLQKLQVDNFGRHGCFFVLERLGIHKAAQSFAKRADQEVRRYIRGSNDALKDLTHQ
;
A
#
# COMPACT_ATOMS: atom_id res chain seq x y z
N ALA A 1 -1.06 1.29 -26.22
CA ALA A 1 -1.14 1.68 -24.80
C ALA A 1 -1.80 0.62 -23.93
N GLN A 2 -2.96 0.06 -24.34
CA GLN A 2 -3.66 -1.00 -23.58
C GLN A 2 -2.80 -2.25 -23.27
N ASN A 3 -2.08 -2.79 -24.25
CA ASN A 3 -1.22 -3.97 -24.03
C ASN A 3 -0.11 -3.75 -22.99
N LEU A 4 0.49 -2.55 -22.92
CA LEU A 4 1.57 -2.29 -21.96
C LEU A 4 1.04 -2.19 -20.52
N LEU A 5 -0.15 -1.61 -20.36
CA LEU A 5 -0.83 -1.57 -19.06
C LEU A 5 -1.21 -2.98 -18.59
N GLU A 6 -1.41 -3.92 -19.51
CA GLU A 6 -1.77 -5.31 -19.20
C GLU A 6 -0.65 -6.15 -18.62
N GLU A 7 0.59 -5.73 -18.84
CA GLU A 7 1.79 -6.41 -18.34
C GLU A 7 2.24 -5.86 -16.99
N LEU A 8 1.71 -4.70 -16.56
CA LEU A 8 2.10 -4.11 -15.29
C LEU A 8 1.61 -4.95 -14.11
N GLU A 9 2.54 -5.19 -13.19
CA GLU A 9 2.30 -5.85 -11.92
C GLU A 9 1.69 -4.87 -10.91
N LEU A 10 1.16 -5.43 -9.81
CA LEU A 10 0.39 -4.67 -8.83
C LEU A 10 1.16 -3.48 -8.28
N GLN A 11 2.40 -3.70 -7.82
CA GLN A 11 3.22 -2.66 -7.21
C GLN A 11 3.53 -1.52 -8.20
N GLN A 12 3.81 -1.87 -9.47
CA GLN A 12 4.06 -0.88 -10.52
C GLN A 12 2.82 0.00 -10.77
N ILE A 13 1.63 -0.61 -10.81
CA ILE A 13 0.37 0.14 -10.98
C ILE A 13 0.13 1.05 -9.77
N ALA A 14 0.37 0.57 -8.55
CA ALA A 14 0.20 1.35 -7.33
C ALA A 14 1.11 2.60 -7.32
N VAL A 15 2.39 2.43 -7.67
CA VAL A 15 3.36 3.53 -7.78
C VAL A 15 2.94 4.54 -8.84
N LEU A 16 2.54 4.08 -10.04
CA LEU A 16 2.12 4.96 -11.14
C LEU A 16 0.82 5.71 -10.84
N LEU A 17 -0.09 5.07 -10.08
CA LEU A 17 -1.33 5.70 -9.64
C LEU A 17 -1.03 6.83 -8.65
N ASP A 18 -0.13 6.60 -7.69
CA ASP A 18 0.29 7.61 -6.72
C ASP A 18 1.06 8.78 -7.36
N ALA A 19 1.72 8.55 -8.50
CA ALA A 19 2.35 9.59 -9.31
C ALA A 19 1.35 10.54 -10.03
N ASN A 20 0.04 10.28 -9.94
CA ASN A 20 -1.04 11.13 -10.48
C ASN A 20 -0.89 11.47 -11.98
N LEU A 21 -0.57 10.44 -12.78
CA LEU A 21 -0.46 10.55 -14.24
C LEU A 21 -1.84 10.79 -14.91
N SER A 22 -1.84 11.26 -16.15
CA SER A 22 -3.08 11.49 -16.92
C SER A 22 -3.95 10.25 -17.11
N CYS A 23 -3.36 9.05 -17.06
CA CYS A 23 -4.06 7.77 -17.15
C CYS A 23 -4.51 7.19 -15.79
N ARG A 24 -4.49 7.99 -14.71
CA ARG A 24 -4.80 7.54 -13.34
C ARG A 24 -6.12 6.75 -13.22
N ASP A 25 -7.17 7.16 -13.93
CA ASP A 25 -8.49 6.51 -13.79
C ASP A 25 -8.46 5.08 -14.35
N LEU A 26 -7.66 4.85 -15.41
CA LEU A 26 -7.44 3.54 -15.99
C LEU A 26 -6.59 2.67 -15.06
N LEU A 27 -5.52 3.24 -14.49
CA LEU A 27 -4.68 2.58 -13.49
C LEU A 27 -5.51 2.20 -12.25
N GLY A 28 -6.36 3.09 -11.77
CA GLY A 28 -7.23 2.88 -10.61
C GLY A 28 -8.23 1.75 -10.83
N ARG A 29 -8.90 1.69 -11.99
CA ARG A 29 -9.80 0.57 -12.33
C ARG A 29 -9.07 -0.76 -12.35
N ARG A 30 -7.86 -0.79 -12.93
CA ARG A 30 -7.05 -2.00 -12.99
C ARG A 30 -6.59 -2.45 -11.60
N LEU A 31 -6.06 -1.53 -10.80
CA LEU A 31 -5.65 -1.78 -9.42
C LEU A 31 -6.83 -2.33 -8.61
N GLY A 32 -8.01 -1.73 -8.72
CA GLY A 32 -9.22 -2.19 -8.06
C GLY A 32 -9.60 -3.62 -8.42
N GLY A 33 -9.49 -4.02 -9.68
CA GLY A 33 -9.74 -5.41 -10.11
C GLY A 33 -8.75 -6.42 -9.52
N MET A 34 -7.48 -6.04 -9.40
CA MET A 34 -6.46 -6.89 -8.77
C MET A 34 -6.68 -7.00 -7.26
N LEU A 35 -6.96 -5.87 -6.60
CA LEU A 35 -7.24 -5.83 -5.16
C LEU A 35 -8.55 -6.54 -4.80
N TRP A 36 -9.55 -6.55 -5.68
CA TRP A 36 -10.76 -7.34 -5.46
C TRP A 36 -10.45 -8.83 -5.30
N ARG A 37 -9.62 -9.40 -6.18
CA ARG A 37 -9.19 -10.80 -6.10
C ARG A 37 -8.37 -11.06 -4.84
N PHE A 38 -7.53 -10.11 -4.44
CA PHE A 38 -6.84 -10.17 -3.15
C PHE A 38 -7.84 -10.26 -1.99
N MET A 39 -8.86 -9.40 -1.97
CA MET A 39 -9.89 -9.40 -0.93
C MET A 39 -10.69 -10.70 -0.83
N GLU A 40 -10.89 -11.42 -1.95
CA GLU A 40 -11.59 -12.70 -1.97
C GLU A 40 -10.83 -13.82 -1.24
N VAL A 41 -9.51 -13.72 -1.19
CA VAL A 41 -8.64 -14.73 -0.57
C VAL A 41 -8.12 -14.35 0.81
N ILE A 42 -8.47 -13.16 1.32
CA ILE A 42 -8.13 -12.78 2.71
C ILE A 42 -8.81 -13.74 3.69
N PRO A 43 -8.05 -14.32 4.64
CA PRO A 43 -8.60 -15.10 5.74
C PRO A 43 -9.65 -14.32 6.54
N LYS A 44 -10.83 -14.92 6.71
CA LYS A 44 -11.97 -14.33 7.44
C LYS A 44 -12.09 -14.86 8.87
N THR A 45 -11.30 -15.88 9.20
CA THR A 45 -11.28 -16.55 10.50
C THR A 45 -9.83 -16.74 10.95
N PRO A 46 -9.55 -16.77 12.27
CA PRO A 46 -8.21 -17.02 12.81
C PRO A 46 -7.52 -18.25 12.21
N GLU A 47 -8.27 -19.33 12.02
CA GLU A 47 -7.74 -20.61 11.52
C GLU A 47 -7.27 -20.50 10.07
N GLN A 48 -7.97 -19.72 9.25
CA GLN A 48 -7.60 -19.48 7.85
C GLN A 48 -6.26 -18.71 7.71
N TRP A 49 -5.81 -18.00 8.74
CA TRP A 49 -4.50 -17.32 8.71
C TRP A 49 -3.33 -18.31 8.76
N SER A 50 -3.55 -19.54 9.22
CA SER A 50 -2.53 -20.61 9.17
C SER A 50 -2.48 -21.34 7.82
N ASN A 51 -3.29 -20.93 6.83
CA ASN A 51 -3.35 -21.58 5.53
C ASN A 51 -2.09 -21.30 4.69
N GLU A 52 -1.32 -22.34 4.38
CA GLU A 52 -0.10 -22.27 3.56
C GLU A 52 -0.35 -21.69 2.16
N ALA A 53 -1.52 -21.93 1.55
CA ALA A 53 -1.85 -21.38 0.24
C ALA A 53 -2.03 -19.85 0.28
N TYR A 54 -2.57 -19.32 1.38
CA TYR A 54 -2.65 -17.87 1.59
C TYR A 54 -1.25 -17.28 1.76
N TRP A 55 -0.37 -17.93 2.53
CA TRP A 55 1.02 -17.51 2.67
C TRP A 55 1.79 -17.56 1.36
N ALA A 56 1.63 -18.62 0.57
CA ALA A 56 2.24 -18.72 -0.76
C ALA A 56 1.71 -17.64 -1.72
N TYR A 57 0.43 -17.28 -1.62
CA TYR A 57 -0.15 -16.17 -2.37
C TYR A 57 0.44 -14.81 -1.95
N LEU A 58 0.56 -14.55 -0.64
CA LEU A 58 1.22 -13.34 -0.12
C LEU A 58 2.69 -13.24 -0.57
N GLN A 59 3.42 -14.35 -0.56
CA GLN A 59 4.81 -14.38 -1.04
C GLN A 59 4.90 -14.08 -2.54
N LYS A 60 3.97 -14.62 -3.35
CA LYS A 60 3.91 -14.33 -4.79
C LYS A 60 3.53 -12.90 -5.12
N LEU A 61 2.72 -12.28 -4.28
CA LEU A 61 2.36 -10.87 -4.44
C LEU A 61 3.60 -9.98 -4.43
N GLN A 62 4.64 -10.32 -3.65
CA GLN A 62 5.86 -9.51 -3.47
C GLN A 62 5.57 -8.04 -3.14
N VAL A 63 4.37 -7.74 -2.64
CA VAL A 63 3.93 -6.39 -2.36
C VAL A 63 4.32 -6.03 -0.93
N ASP A 64 5.14 -5.01 -0.78
CA ASP A 64 5.46 -4.40 0.50
C ASP A 64 4.36 -3.42 0.95
N ASN A 65 3.69 -2.74 0.01
CA ASN A 65 2.50 -1.92 0.22
C ASN A 65 1.68 -1.73 -1.07
N PHE A 66 0.37 -1.45 -0.96
CA PHE A 66 -0.53 -1.22 -2.10
C PHE A 66 -0.54 0.23 -2.62
N GLY A 67 0.49 1.02 -2.30
CA GLY A 67 0.46 2.48 -2.43
C GLY A 67 -0.62 3.12 -1.55
N ARG A 68 -0.72 4.44 -1.61
CA ARG A 68 -1.71 5.19 -0.84
C ARG A 68 -3.13 4.77 -1.21
N HIS A 69 -3.44 4.79 -2.51
CA HIS A 69 -4.79 4.53 -3.00
C HIS A 69 -5.23 3.08 -2.80
N GLY A 70 -4.34 2.11 -3.06
CA GLY A 70 -4.67 0.70 -2.86
C GLY A 70 -4.83 0.34 -1.38
N CYS A 71 -4.02 0.92 -0.49
CA CYS A 71 -4.20 0.74 0.95
C CYS A 71 -5.56 1.28 1.42
N PHE A 72 -5.98 2.46 0.96
CA PHE A 72 -7.31 2.98 1.28
C PHE A 72 -8.42 2.05 0.78
N PHE A 73 -8.32 1.55 -0.46
CA PHE A 73 -9.30 0.62 -1.02
C PHE A 73 -9.45 -0.65 -0.16
N VAL A 74 -8.34 -1.27 0.24
CA VAL A 74 -8.35 -2.49 1.06
C VAL A 74 -8.92 -2.20 2.45
N LEU A 75 -8.44 -1.15 3.12
CA LEU A 75 -8.88 -0.80 4.47
C LEU A 75 -10.38 -0.49 4.52
N GLU A 76 -10.88 0.29 3.56
CA GLU A 76 -12.30 0.60 3.44
C GLU A 76 -13.14 -0.68 3.29
N ARG A 77 -12.67 -1.63 2.48
CA ARG A 77 -13.36 -2.91 2.27
C ARG A 77 -13.34 -3.82 3.48
N LEU A 78 -12.34 -3.69 4.35
CA LEU A 78 -12.28 -4.35 5.65
C LEU A 78 -13.12 -3.65 6.74
N GLY A 79 -13.84 -2.58 6.40
CA GLY A 79 -14.59 -1.76 7.37
C GLY A 79 -13.67 -0.90 8.25
N ILE A 80 -12.39 -0.81 7.91
CA ILE A 80 -11.43 0.06 8.58
C ILE A 80 -11.51 1.43 7.94
N HIS A 81 -12.44 2.22 8.46
CA HIS A 81 -12.66 3.58 8.00
C HIS A 81 -11.55 4.54 8.47
N LYS A 82 -11.69 5.80 8.09
CA LYS A 82 -10.75 6.87 8.41
C LYS A 82 -10.41 6.86 9.91
N ALA A 83 -9.12 6.78 10.20
CA ALA A 83 -8.64 6.80 11.58
C ALA A 83 -9.08 8.08 12.30
N ALA A 84 -9.31 7.98 13.61
CA ALA A 84 -9.65 9.13 14.44
C ALA A 84 -8.61 10.25 14.28
N GLN A 85 -9.07 11.50 14.27
CA GLN A 85 -8.19 12.66 14.06
C GLN A 85 -7.04 12.72 15.09
N SER A 86 -7.30 12.29 16.32
CA SER A 86 -6.29 12.17 17.37
C SER A 86 -5.21 11.15 17.04
N PHE A 87 -5.57 10.00 16.46
CA PHE A 87 -4.60 9.02 15.97
C PHE A 87 -3.75 9.60 14.84
N ALA A 88 -4.40 10.20 13.83
CA ALA A 88 -3.70 10.79 12.70
C ALA A 88 -2.70 11.87 13.13
N LYS A 89 -3.08 12.72 14.11
CA LYS A 89 -2.20 13.74 14.68
C LYS A 89 -0.98 13.13 15.38
N ARG A 90 -1.17 12.08 16.19
CA ARG A 90 -0.05 11.38 16.85
C ARG A 90 0.87 10.70 15.83
N ALA A 91 0.31 10.03 14.83
CA ALA A 91 1.08 9.38 13.77
C ALA A 91 1.93 10.40 12.99
N ASP A 92 1.36 11.55 12.60
CA ASP A 92 2.10 12.64 11.94
C ASP A 92 3.24 13.18 12.82
N GLN A 93 3.01 13.33 14.13
CA GLN A 93 4.04 13.75 15.08
C GLN A 93 5.21 12.77 15.14
N GLU A 94 4.94 11.47 15.19
CA GLU A 94 5.98 10.43 15.21
C GLU A 94 6.76 10.39 13.89
N VAL A 95 6.07 10.46 12.74
CA VAL A 95 6.73 10.54 11.43
C VAL A 95 7.66 11.75 11.36
N ARG A 96 7.19 12.93 11.78
CA ARG A 96 8.03 14.14 11.82
C ARG A 96 9.20 14.01 12.79
N ARG A 97 9.01 13.38 13.94
CA ARG A 97 10.07 13.13 14.92
C ARG A 97 11.17 12.26 14.32
N TYR A 98 10.79 11.17 13.64
CA TYR A 98 11.73 10.30 12.96
C TYR A 98 12.50 11.03 11.86
N ILE A 99 11.80 11.74 10.95
CA ILE A 99 12.43 12.49 9.85
C ILE A 99 13.45 13.51 10.38
N ARG A 100 13.12 14.22 11.47
CA ARG A 100 14.08 15.15 12.11
C ARG A 100 15.30 14.42 12.64
N GLY A 101 15.11 13.36 13.41
CA GLY A 101 16.22 12.57 13.95
C GLY A 101 17.13 11.97 12.88
N SER A 102 16.57 11.48 11.77
CA SER A 102 17.34 10.98 10.62
C SER A 102 18.13 12.08 9.91
N ASN A 103 17.55 13.28 9.76
CA ASN A 103 18.23 14.41 9.13
C ASN A 103 19.37 14.97 10.00
N ASP A 104 19.19 14.99 11.33
CA ASP A 104 20.23 15.44 12.24
C ASP A 104 21.41 14.44 12.23
N ALA A 105 21.12 13.13 12.23
CA ALA A 105 22.14 12.10 12.06
C ALA A 105 22.91 12.18 10.72
N LEU A 106 22.22 12.56 9.63
CA LEU A 106 22.86 12.78 8.32
C LEU A 106 23.75 14.03 8.30
N LYS A 107 23.36 15.10 8.98
CA LYS A 107 24.16 16.33 9.08
C LYS A 107 25.46 16.10 9.84
N ASP A 108 25.42 15.35 10.93
CA ASP A 108 26.60 15.02 11.74
C ASP A 108 27.63 14.20 10.95
N LEU A 109 27.19 13.39 9.98
CA LEU A 109 28.07 12.63 9.08
C LEU A 109 28.70 13.45 7.94
N THR A 110 28.08 14.57 7.55
CA THR A 110 28.59 15.45 6.48
C THR A 110 29.47 16.61 6.97
N HIS A 111 29.60 16.77 8.29
CA HIS A 111 30.43 17.79 8.93
C HIS A 111 31.70 17.21 9.63
N GLN A 112 32.02 15.94 9.38
CA GLN A 112 33.33 15.33 9.65
C GLN A 112 34.18 15.32 8.38
#